data_AF-A0A662SHB0-F1
#
_entry.id   AF-A0A662SHB0-F1
#
_cell.length_a   1.000
_cell.length_b   1.000
_cell.length_c   1.000
_cell.angle_alpha   90.00
_cell.angle_beta   90.00
_cell.angle_gamma   90.00
#
_symmetry.space_group_name_H-M   'P 1'
#
loop_
_entity.id
_entity.type
_entity.pdbx_description
1 polymer ?
#
loop_
_entity_poly.entity_id
_entity_poly.type
_entity_poly.pdbx_seq_one_letter_code
_entity_poly.pdbx_strand_id
1 'polypeptide(L)'
;MEINRDLVEARLEEVGEAIRLLRELTSADFEDLTVHQRLSMRYLVIQLVEAAAAVCLHVLHSMSERASGYPDCFLKMGRLGLIP
;
A
#
# COMPACT_ATOMS: atom_id res chain seq x y z
N MET A 1 -2.09 -9.59 19.57
CA MET A 1 -2.78 -8.28 19.65
C MET A 1 -4.06 -8.40 18.86
N GLU A 2 -5.16 -7.79 19.30
CA GLU A 2 -6.38 -7.78 18.49
C GLU A 2 -6.22 -6.83 17.28
N ILE A 3 -6.90 -7.12 16.18
CA ILE A 3 -6.87 -6.25 15.00
C ILE A 3 -7.63 -4.96 15.32
N ASN A 4 -6.92 -3.83 15.37
CA ASN A 4 -7.53 -2.50 15.28
C ASN A 4 -8.11 -2.30 13.86
N ARG A 5 -9.43 -2.31 13.74
CA ARG A 5 -10.16 -2.19 12.46
C ARG A 5 -10.09 -0.78 11.89
N ASP A 6 -10.30 0.25 12.72
CA ASP A 6 -10.26 1.65 12.31
C ASP A 6 -8.92 2.02 11.66
N LEU A 7 -7.81 1.52 12.23
CA LEU A 7 -6.48 1.70 11.63
C LEU A 7 -6.38 1.06 10.24
N VAL A 8 -6.86 -0.18 10.11
CA VAL A 8 -6.82 -0.92 8.84
C VAL A 8 -7.68 -0.24 7.79
N GLU A 9 -8.90 0.16 8.14
CA GLU A 9 -9.82 0.85 7.25
C GLU A 9 -9.22 2.18 6.75
N ALA A 10 -8.68 3.00 7.65
CA ALA A 10 -8.01 4.24 7.27
C ALA A 10 -6.81 4.01 6.33
N ARG A 11 -6.02 2.95 6.54
CA ARG A 11 -4.92 2.62 5.60
C ARG A 11 -5.44 2.14 4.24
N LEU A 12 -6.53 1.38 4.21
CA LEU A 12 -7.14 0.91 2.97
C LEU A 12 -7.75 2.07 2.17
N GLU A 13 -8.32 3.07 2.83
CA GLU A 13 -8.76 4.32 2.20
C GLU A 13 -7.58 5.07 1.56
N GLU A 14 -6.45 5.20 2.26
CA GLU A 14 -5.22 5.80 1.71
C GLU A 14 -4.69 5.05 0.48
N VAL A 15 -4.71 3.71 0.50
CA VAL A 15 -4.36 2.87 -0.65
C VAL A 15 -5.32 3.16 -1.83
N GLY A 16 -6.62 3.18 -1.57
CA GLY A 16 -7.64 3.44 -2.58
C GLY A 16 -7.48 4.81 -3.25
N GLU A 17 -7.23 5.84 -2.45
CA GLU A 17 -7.00 7.21 -2.93
C GLU A 17 -5.73 7.32 -3.77
N ALA A 18 -4.62 6.72 -3.32
CA ALA A 18 -3.38 6.70 -4.10
C ALA A 18 -3.56 5.99 -5.46
N ILE A 19 -4.29 4.86 -5.49
CA ILE A 19 -4.62 4.16 -6.74
C ILE A 19 -5.46 5.05 -7.66
N ARG A 20 -6.47 5.75 -7.12
CA ARG A 20 -7.34 6.64 -7.91
C ARG A 20 -6.54 7.75 -8.58
N LEU A 21 -5.71 8.46 -7.81
CA LEU A 21 -4.86 9.54 -8.32
C LEU A 21 -3.82 9.04 -9.33
N LEU A 22 -3.23 7.86 -9.08
CA LEU A 22 -2.32 7.24 -10.05
C LEU A 22 -3.03 6.94 -11.37
N ARG A 23 -4.24 6.39 -11.33
CA ARG A 23 -5.04 6.11 -12.54
C ARG A 23 -5.31 7.39 -13.34
N GLU A 24 -5.66 8.48 -12.66
CA GLU A 24 -5.87 9.79 -13.29
C GLU A 24 -4.59 10.29 -13.98
N LEU A 25 -3.44 10.22 -13.31
CA LEU A 25 -2.16 10.62 -13.89
C LEU A 25 -1.74 9.74 -15.08
N THR A 26 -1.97 8.43 -14.99
CA THR A 26 -1.64 7.47 -16.06
C THR A 26 -2.62 7.48 -17.23
N SER A 27 -3.67 8.31 -17.18
CA SER A 27 -4.61 8.47 -18.30
C SER A 27 -4.08 9.37 -19.42
N ALA A 28 -3.00 10.11 -19.15
CA ALA A 28 -2.26 10.90 -20.14
C ALA A 28 -0.95 10.23 -20.52
N ASP A 29 -0.42 10.55 -21.70
CA ASP A 29 0.90 10.11 -22.13
C ASP A 29 1.99 10.72 -21.23
N PHE A 30 3.07 9.96 -20.99
CA PHE A 30 4.10 10.35 -20.02
C PHE A 30 4.85 11.63 -20.43
N GLU A 31 4.98 11.85 -21.74
CA GLU A 31 5.58 13.01 -22.36
C GLU A 31 4.77 14.29 -22.08
N ASP A 32 3.45 14.16 -21.94
CA ASP A 32 2.52 15.27 -21.68
C ASP A 32 2.46 15.65 -20.20
N LEU A 33 3.03 14.81 -19.31
CA LEU A 33 3.07 15.09 -17.88
C LEU A 33 4.12 16.16 -17.55
N THR A 34 3.71 17.13 -16.73
CA THR A 34 4.63 18.07 -16.10
C THR A 34 5.63 17.34 -15.20
N VAL A 35 6.79 17.97 -14.94
CA VAL A 35 7.77 17.45 -13.97
C VAL A 35 7.13 17.20 -12.61
N HIS A 36 6.22 18.09 -12.17
CA HIS A 36 5.51 17.94 -10.90
C HIS A 36 4.63 16.68 -10.91
N GLN A 37 3.81 16.46 -11.94
CA GLN A 37 2.98 15.26 -12.05
C GLN A 37 3.81 13.97 -12.01
N ARG A 38 4.94 13.94 -12.74
CA ARG A 38 5.85 12.78 -12.72
C ARG A 38 6.44 12.53 -11.33
N LEU A 39 6.82 13.58 -10.61
CA LEU A 39 7.29 13.46 -9.23
C LEU A 39 6.17 13.04 -8.28
N SER A 40 4.94 13.53 -8.48
CA SER A 40 3.75 13.12 -7.73
C SER A 40 3.48 11.63 -7.87
N MET A 41 3.63 11.06 -9.07
CA MET A 41 3.47 9.61 -9.27
C MET A 41 4.42 8.80 -8.38
N ARG A 42 5.71 9.19 -8.32
CA ARG A 42 6.70 8.53 -7.45
C ARG A 42 6.26 8.57 -5.99
N TYR A 43 5.77 9.72 -5.53
CA TYR A 43 5.29 9.87 -4.16
C TYR A 43 4.05 9.02 -3.89
N LEU A 44 3.07 9.01 -4.79
CA LEU A 44 1.85 8.20 -4.67
C LEU A 44 2.16 6.71 -4.60
N VAL A 45 3.14 6.21 -5.36
CA VAL A 45 3.59 4.81 -5.28
C VAL A 45 4.20 4.49 -3.91
N ILE A 46 5.04 5.39 -3.38
CA ILE A 46 5.62 5.21 -2.03
C ILE A 46 4.52 5.15 -0.98
N GLN A 47 3.60 6.13 -0.99
CA GLN A 47 2.48 6.19 -0.05
C GLN A 47 1.59 4.94 -0.12
N LEU A 48 1.30 4.46 -1.33
CA LEU A 48 0.52 3.24 -1.55
C LEU A 48 1.21 2.02 -0.90
N VAL A 49 2.51 1.83 -1.14
CA VAL A 49 3.26 0.71 -0.58
C VAL A 49 3.35 0.79 0.95
N GLU A 50 3.56 1.99 1.49
CA GLU A 50 3.64 2.20 2.95
C GLU A 50 2.31 1.92 3.63
N ALA A 51 1.19 2.39 3.09
CA ALA A 51 -0.14 2.13 3.64
C ALA A 51 -0.49 0.64 3.58
N ALA A 52 -0.21 -0.03 2.45
CA ALA A 52 -0.41 -1.47 2.31
C ALA A 52 0.48 -2.29 3.26
N ALA A 53 1.76 -1.89 3.42
CA ALA A 53 2.68 -2.55 4.33
C ALA A 53 2.28 -2.35 5.80
N ALA A 54 1.73 -1.19 6.17
CA ALA A 54 1.21 -0.94 7.51
C ALA A 54 0.05 -1.89 7.85
N VAL A 55 -0.89 -2.12 6.92
CA VAL A 55 -1.95 -3.13 7.06
C VAL A 55 -1.35 -4.51 7.23
N CYS A 56 -0.42 -4.89 6.35
CA CYS A 56 0.23 -6.18 6.38
C CYS A 56 0.92 -6.46 7.73
N LEU A 57 1.71 -5.51 8.23
CA LEU A 57 2.44 -5.64 9.48
C LEU A 57 1.48 -5.77 10.67
N HIS A 58 0.41 -5.00 10.68
CA HIS A 58 -0.61 -5.05 11.74
C HIS A 58 -1.34 -6.40 11.75
N VAL A 59 -1.74 -6.91 10.58
CA VAL A 59 -2.38 -8.21 10.46
C VAL A 59 -1.43 -9.34 10.90
N LEU A 60 -0.18 -9.36 10.43
CA LEU A 60 0.80 -10.35 10.87
C LEU A 60 1.04 -10.29 12.38
N HIS A 61 1.13 -9.10 12.95
CA HIS A 61 1.31 -8.92 14.39
C HIS A 61 0.14 -9.49 15.21
N SER A 62 -1.10 -9.39 14.68
CA SER A 62 -2.27 -10.01 15.32
C SER A 62 -2.19 -11.54 15.36
N MET A 63 -1.46 -12.14 14.42
CA MET A 63 -1.22 -13.58 14.30
C MET A 63 0.06 -14.05 14.99
N SER A 64 0.72 -13.19 15.77
CA SER A 64 2.05 -13.44 16.36
C SER A 64 3.17 -13.67 15.34
N GLU A 65 2.95 -13.25 14.09
CA GLU A 65 3.95 -13.28 13.03
C GLU A 65 4.71 -11.94 12.98
N ARG A 66 5.95 -11.99 12.48
CA ARG A 66 6.78 -10.81 12.23
C ARG A 66 7.39 -10.88 10.85
N ALA A 67 7.49 -9.74 10.19
CA ALA A 67 8.20 -9.60 8.92
C ALA A 67 9.55 -8.90 9.15
N SER A 68 10.55 -9.27 8.36
CA SER A 68 11.87 -8.63 8.31
C SER A 68 11.90 -7.32 7.52
N GLY A 69 10.84 -7.05 6.74
CA GLY A 69 10.65 -5.85 5.94
C GLY A 69 9.40 -5.96 5.07
N TYR A 70 9.13 -4.94 4.23
CA TYR A 70 7.91 -4.91 3.41
C TYR A 70 7.78 -6.09 2.43
N PRO A 71 8.84 -6.50 1.68
CA PRO A 71 8.72 -7.65 0.78
C PRO A 71 8.36 -8.95 1.52
N ASP A 72 9.02 -9.21 2.65
CA ASP A 72 8.75 -10.39 3.47
C ASP A 72 7.34 -10.37 4.07
N CYS A 73 6.83 -9.17 4.41
CA CYS A 73 5.47 -9.01 4.90
C CYS A 73 4.44 -9.55 3.89
N PHE A 74 4.48 -9.07 2.64
CA PHE A 74 3.54 -9.51 1.62
C PHE A 74 3.71 -11.00 1.27
N LEU A 75 4.95 -11.49 1.18
CA LEU A 75 5.22 -12.91 0.96
C LEU A 75 4.63 -13.80 2.06
N LYS A 76 4.71 -13.36 3.33
CA LYS A 76 4.09 -14.08 4.45
C LYS A 76 2.57 -14.06 4.37
N MET A 77 1.96 -12.92 4.05
CA MET A 77 0.50 -12.87 3.85
C MET A 77 0.04 -13.86 2.77
N GLY A 78 0.79 -13.97 1.66
CA GLY A 78 0.52 -14.96 0.61
C GLY A 78 0.66 -16.40 1.09
N ARG A 79 1.73 -16.72 1.82
CA ARG A 79 1.93 -18.07 2.43
C ARG A 79 0.84 -18.45 3.42
N LEU A 80 0.26 -17.46 4.11
CA LEU A 80 -0.85 -17.65 5.05
C LEU A 80 -2.23 -17.68 4.36
N GLY A 81 -2.29 -17.48 3.03
CA GLY A 81 -3.53 -17.48 2.27
C GLY A 81 -4.41 -16.25 2.47
N LEU A 82 -3.84 -15.14 2.98
CA LEU A 82 -4.58 -13.89 3.21
C LEU A 82 -4.69 -13.03 1.94
N ILE A 83 -3.71 -13.15 1.05
CA ILE A 83 -3.68 -12.52 -0.27
C ILE A 83 -3.24 -13.58 -1.31
N PRO A 84 -3.67 -13.46 -2.57
CA PRO A 84 -3.32 -14.42 -3.62
C PRO A 84 -1.83 -14.41 -3.98
#